data_AF-A0A0F8A0H2-F1
#
_entry.id   AF-A0A0F8A0H2-F1
#
_cell.length_a   1.000
_cell.length_b   1.000
_cell.length_c   1.000
_cell.angle_alpha   90.00
_cell.angle_beta   90.00
_cell.angle_gamma   90.00
#
_symmetry.space_group_name_H-M   'P 1'
#
loop_
_entity.id
_entity.type
_entity.pdbx_description
1 polymer ?
#
loop_
_entity_poly.entity_id
_entity_poly.type
_entity_poly.pdbx_seq_one_letter_code
_entity_poly.pdbx_strand_id
1 'polypeptide(L)'
;MEEYGKYINTPQTAADINSILDAVGQQNLVYWGTSYGTVLGQTYAALFPERCGRIVLDGVVNYFEWYKNLLPESAYSGMRRVLDGFFDECVKAGGRCSLASFARSKEVQFSSVQCIFRPAAMGRSGLREGAQDVLS
;
A
#
# COMPACT_ATOMS: atom_id res chain seq x y z
N MET A 1 -16.43 14.38 15.37
CA MET A 1 -15.20 14.94 14.75
C MET A 1 -15.38 16.45 14.62
N GLU A 2 -15.39 17.12 15.77
CA GLU A 2 -15.68 18.55 15.99
C GLU A 2 -14.49 19.48 15.60
N GLU A 3 -14.50 20.70 16.13
CA GLU A 3 -13.58 21.84 16.04
C GLU A 3 -12.11 21.52 15.66
N TYR A 4 -11.53 20.45 16.20
CA TYR A 4 -10.11 20.13 16.02
C TYR A 4 -9.79 19.26 14.79
N GLY A 5 -10.78 18.69 14.12
CA GLY A 5 -10.56 17.78 12.99
C GLY A 5 -9.71 18.39 11.85
N LYS A 6 -9.83 19.70 11.64
CA LYS A 6 -9.02 20.45 10.65
C LYS A 6 -7.53 20.45 10.93
N TYR A 7 -7.10 20.19 12.17
CA TYR A 7 -5.69 20.18 12.58
C TYR A 7 -5.07 18.78 12.53
N ILE A 8 -5.87 17.73 12.30
CA ILE A 8 -5.37 16.36 12.15
C ILE A 8 -4.95 16.17 10.70
N ASN A 9 -3.75 16.63 10.36
CA ASN A 9 -3.21 16.57 8.99
C ASN A 9 -1.67 16.52 8.97
N THR A 10 -1.09 16.06 7.85
CA THR A 10 0.36 15.88 7.71
C THR A 10 1.16 17.19 7.87
N PRO A 11 0.75 18.34 7.28
CA PRO A 11 1.46 19.60 7.52
C PRO A 11 1.54 20.00 9.00
N GLN A 12 0.45 19.80 9.77
CA GLN A 12 0.45 20.09 11.19
C GLN A 12 1.39 19.16 11.94
N THR A 13 1.35 17.85 11.66
CA THR A 13 2.29 16.89 12.24
C THR A 13 3.75 17.23 11.89
N ALA A 14 4.02 17.74 10.68
CA ALA A 14 5.35 18.20 10.30
C ALA A 14 5.80 19.41 11.13
N ALA A 15 4.91 20.37 11.41
CA ALA A 15 5.21 21.49 12.30
C ALA A 15 5.46 21.03 13.74
N ASP A 16 4.70 20.04 14.23
CA ASP A 16 4.87 19.47 15.58
C ASP A 16 6.26 18.85 15.78
N ILE A 17 6.89 18.34 14.70
CA ILE A 17 8.28 17.84 14.75
C ILE A 17 9.25 18.95 15.17
N ASN A 18 9.06 20.21 14.77
CA ASN A 18 9.93 21.30 15.21
C ASN A 18 9.83 21.53 16.72
N SER A 19 8.62 21.45 17.28
CA SER A 19 8.43 21.53 18.74
C SER A 19 9.15 20.39 19.47
N ILE A 20 9.15 19.18 18.89
CA ILE A 20 9.90 18.04 19.43
C ILE A 20 11.41 18.31 19.37
N LEU A 21 11.91 18.77 18.21
CA LEU A 21 13.32 19.10 18.01
C LEU A 21 13.81 20.15 19.01
N ASP A 22 13.04 21.22 19.20
CA ASP A 22 13.36 22.30 20.14
C ASP A 22 13.36 21.78 21.58
N ALA A 23 12.38 20.94 21.96
CA ALA A 23 12.29 20.36 23.29
C ALA A 23 13.47 19.43 23.62
N VAL A 24 14.03 18.73 22.63
CA VAL A 24 15.22 17.87 22.80
C VAL A 24 16.54 18.58 22.52
N GLY A 25 16.52 19.87 22.19
CA GLY A 25 17.71 20.66 21.89
C GLY A 25 18.41 20.28 20.57
N GLN A 26 17.69 19.65 19.63
CA GLN A 26 18.22 19.23 18.35
C GLN A 26 17.89 20.27 17.27
N GLN A 27 18.91 20.81 16.60
CA GLN A 27 18.68 21.84 15.57
C GLN A 27 18.03 21.26 14.30
N ASN A 28 18.59 20.15 13.78
CA ASN A 28 18.18 19.58 12.50
C ASN A 28 17.59 18.19 12.65
N LEU A 29 16.57 17.89 11.85
CA LEU A 29 15.90 16.60 11.82
C LEU A 29 16.82 15.50 11.27
N VAL A 30 16.98 14.43 12.04
CA VAL A 30 17.49 13.13 11.58
C VAL A 30 16.33 12.15 11.60
N TYR A 31 15.86 11.75 10.43
CA TYR A 31 14.57 11.06 10.28
C TYR A 31 14.68 9.85 9.36
N TRP A 32 14.01 8.78 9.77
CA TRP A 32 13.72 7.64 8.92
C TRP A 32 12.21 7.46 8.83
N GLY A 33 11.65 7.72 7.65
CA GLY A 33 10.23 7.57 7.37
C GLY A 33 9.95 6.28 6.63
N THR A 34 8.94 5.55 7.08
CA THR A 34 8.43 4.35 6.39
C THR A 34 6.97 4.55 6.01
N SER A 35 6.56 4.07 4.84
CA SER A 35 5.15 4.14 4.39
C SER A 35 4.59 5.58 4.45
N TYR A 36 3.50 5.86 5.18
CA TYR A 36 2.98 7.22 5.40
C TYR A 36 4.04 8.18 5.98
N GLY A 37 4.97 7.68 6.79
CA GLY A 37 6.12 8.45 7.26
C GLY A 37 6.97 9.02 6.11
N THR A 38 6.96 8.38 4.93
CA THR A 38 7.62 8.96 3.76
C THR A 38 6.92 10.21 3.25
N VAL A 39 5.58 10.28 3.32
CA VAL A 39 4.84 11.51 3.02
C VAL A 39 5.17 12.57 4.06
N LEU A 40 5.15 12.22 5.35
CA LEU A 40 5.50 13.14 6.44
C LEU A 40 6.91 13.72 6.27
N GLY A 41 7.90 12.88 5.97
CA GLY A 41 9.28 13.31 5.74
C GLY A 41 9.42 14.22 4.51
N GLN A 42 8.73 13.90 3.40
CA GLN A 42 8.69 14.75 2.21
C GLN A 42 8.04 16.11 2.50
N THR A 43 6.91 16.11 3.21
CA THR A 43 6.19 17.34 3.62
C THR A 43 7.02 18.18 4.57
N TYR A 44 7.69 17.57 5.54
CA TYR A 44 8.61 18.26 6.43
C TYR A 44 9.75 18.93 5.65
N ALA A 45 10.38 18.20 4.74
CA ALA A 45 11.48 18.73 3.93
C ALA A 45 11.04 19.87 2.99
N ALA A 46 9.78 19.86 2.53
CA ALA A 46 9.23 20.93 1.73
C ALA A 46 8.91 22.19 2.55
N LEU A 47 8.45 22.04 3.80
CA LEU A 47 8.04 23.15 4.66
C LEU A 47 9.20 23.77 5.46
N PHE A 48 10.16 22.96 5.90
CA PHE A 48 11.27 23.34 6.79
C PHE A 48 12.62 22.86 6.26
N PRO A 49 13.02 23.21 5.02
CA PRO A 49 14.25 22.73 4.41
C PRO A 49 15.50 23.08 5.23
N GLU A 50 15.50 24.21 5.93
CA GLU A 50 16.58 24.68 6.79
C GLU A 50 16.75 23.86 8.08
N ARG A 51 15.72 23.13 8.49
CA ARG A 51 15.74 22.23 9.66
C ARG A 51 16.01 20.78 9.25
N CYS A 52 16.32 20.49 7.99
CA CYS A 52 16.61 19.13 7.52
C CYS A 52 18.08 18.76 7.70
N GLY A 53 18.35 17.67 8.44
CA GLY A 53 19.68 17.10 8.62
C GLY A 53 19.91 15.90 7.70
N ARG A 54 19.48 14.73 8.14
CA ARG A 54 19.57 13.48 7.37
C ARG A 54 18.20 12.81 7.30
N ILE A 55 17.74 12.53 6.09
CA ILE A 55 16.42 11.97 5.87
C ILE A 55 16.56 10.71 5.02
N VAL A 56 16.01 9.60 5.53
CA VAL A 56 15.86 8.34 4.81
C VAL A 56 14.36 8.06 4.66
N LEU A 57 13.93 7.72 3.45
CA LEU A 57 12.55 7.40 3.14
C LEU A 57 12.51 5.98 2.56
N ASP A 58 11.74 5.09 3.18
CA ASP A 58 11.66 3.67 2.82
C ASP A 58 10.21 3.24 2.55
N GLY A 59 9.97 2.57 1.42
CA GLY A 59 8.62 2.36 0.89
C GLY A 59 7.96 3.68 0.49
N VAL A 60 8.63 4.45 -0.38
CA VAL A 60 8.31 5.84 -0.72
C VAL A 60 6.95 5.96 -1.40
N VAL A 61 6.04 6.69 -0.76
CA VAL A 61 4.77 7.11 -1.33
C VAL A 61 5.01 8.30 -2.26
N ASN A 62 4.36 8.29 -3.44
CA ASN A 62 4.42 9.40 -4.38
C ASN A 62 3.73 10.65 -3.79
N TYR A 63 4.53 11.67 -3.50
CA TYR A 63 4.08 12.94 -2.92
C TYR A 63 3.00 13.64 -3.74
N PHE A 64 3.18 13.73 -5.07
CA PHE A 64 2.26 14.47 -5.92
C PHE A 64 0.90 13.79 -6.02
N GLU A 65 0.90 12.46 -6.07
CA GLU A 65 -0.35 11.69 -6.13
C GLU A 65 -1.08 11.67 -4.79
N TRP A 66 -0.36 11.58 -3.67
CA TRP A 66 -0.94 11.55 -2.32
C TRP A 66 -1.84 12.76 -2.03
N TYR A 67 -1.40 13.95 -2.41
CA TYR A 67 -2.15 15.18 -2.15
C TYR A 67 -3.23 15.49 -3.21
N LYS A 68 -3.25 14.77 -4.33
CA LYS A 68 -4.21 14.99 -5.42
C LYS A 68 -5.31 13.94 -5.49
N ASN A 69 -5.03 12.72 -5.02
CA ASN A 69 -5.90 11.57 -5.20
C ASN A 69 -6.22 10.92 -3.85
N LEU A 70 -7.49 10.56 -3.64
CA LEU A 70 -7.91 9.83 -2.43
C LEU A 70 -7.30 8.42 -2.37
N LEU A 71 -7.16 7.76 -3.52
CA LEU A 71 -6.59 6.42 -3.67
C LEU A 71 -5.70 6.39 -4.93
N PRO A 72 -4.41 6.72 -4.82
CA PRO A 72 -3.52 6.72 -5.97
C PRO A 72 -3.21 5.29 -6.43
N GLU A 73 -3.26 5.05 -7.75
CA GLU A 73 -2.97 3.74 -8.36
C GLU A 73 -1.58 3.22 -7.97
N SER A 74 -0.61 4.13 -7.85
CA SER A 74 0.76 3.82 -7.44
C SER A 74 0.85 3.14 -6.06
N ALA A 75 -0.14 3.34 -5.17
CA ALA A 75 -0.17 2.68 -3.87
C ALA A 75 -0.44 1.17 -3.96
N TYR A 76 -1.03 0.69 -5.05
CA TYR A 76 -1.45 -0.71 -5.20
C TYR A 76 -0.89 -1.41 -6.45
N SER A 77 -0.28 -0.66 -7.38
CA SER A 77 0.24 -1.21 -8.64
C SER A 77 1.25 -2.35 -8.44
N GLY A 78 2.06 -2.30 -7.38
CA GLY A 78 3.00 -3.37 -7.03
C GLY A 78 2.36 -4.64 -6.45
N MET A 79 1.15 -4.53 -5.89
CA MET A 79 0.47 -5.63 -5.21
C MET A 79 0.19 -6.79 -6.16
N ARG A 80 -0.18 -6.50 -7.42
CA ARG A 80 -0.43 -7.54 -8.42
C ARG A 80 0.80 -8.42 -8.64
N ARG A 81 1.98 -7.80 -8.77
CA ARG A 81 3.26 -8.48 -9.02
C ARG A 81 3.70 -9.33 -7.84
N VAL A 82 3.53 -8.82 -6.62
CA VAL A 82 3.84 -9.58 -5.39
C VAL A 82 2.91 -10.78 -5.26
N LEU A 83 1.62 -10.59 -5.56
CA LEU A 83 0.63 -11.66 -5.52
C LEU A 83 0.89 -12.72 -6.61
N ASP A 84 1.31 -12.32 -7.80
CA ASP A 84 1.78 -13.25 -8.84
C ASP A 84 2.98 -14.07 -8.37
N GLY A 85 4.02 -13.42 -7.84
CA GLY A 85 5.20 -14.13 -7.33
C GLY A 85 4.87 -15.08 -6.19
N PHE A 86 3.97 -14.69 -5.29
CA PHE A 86 3.47 -15.56 -4.23
C PHE A 86 2.81 -16.83 -4.78
N PHE A 87 1.97 -16.69 -5.81
CA PHE A 87 1.32 -17.82 -6.45
C PHE A 87 2.30 -18.71 -7.21
N ASP A 88 3.28 -18.13 -7.90
CA ASP A 88 4.36 -18.88 -8.53
C ASP A 88 5.12 -19.75 -7.52
N GLU A 89 5.49 -19.19 -6.37
CA GLU A 89 6.17 -19.94 -5.31
C GLU A 89 5.26 -20.97 -4.63
N CYS A 90 3.96 -20.67 -4.46
CA CYS A 90 2.99 -21.61 -3.92
C CYS A 90 2.83 -22.85 -4.82
N VAL A 91 2.74 -22.66 -6.14
CA VAL A 91 2.66 -23.77 -7.11
C VAL A 91 3.93 -24.63 -7.04
N LYS A 92 5.13 -24.01 -6.98
CA LYS A 92 6.40 -24.73 -6.80
C LYS A 92 6.47 -25.50 -5.49
N ALA A 93 5.85 -25.00 -4.43
CA ALA A 93 5.82 -25.65 -3.12
C ALA A 93 4.95 -26.93 -3.11
N GLY A 94 4.02 -27.08 -4.05
CA GLY A 94 3.16 -28.26 -4.19
C GLY A 94 2.30 -28.50 -2.95
N GLY A 95 2.21 -29.75 -2.48
CA GLY A 95 1.44 -30.10 -1.28
C GLY A 95 1.85 -29.41 0.03
N ARG A 96 2.96 -28.66 0.03
CA ARG A 96 3.38 -27.81 1.16
C ARG A 96 2.68 -26.44 1.18
N CYS A 97 2.04 -26.03 0.07
CA CYS A 97 1.21 -24.84 0.02
C CYS A 97 -0.26 -25.25 -0.04
N SER A 98 -1.06 -24.85 0.96
CA SER A 98 -2.49 -25.15 1.01
C SER A 98 -3.28 -24.54 -0.16
N LEU A 99 -2.72 -23.53 -0.83
CA LEU A 99 -3.34 -22.89 -1.99
C LEU A 99 -3.01 -23.59 -3.33
N ALA A 100 -2.05 -24.53 -3.34
CA ALA A 100 -1.67 -25.25 -4.56
C ALA A 100 -2.77 -26.23 -5.03
N SER A 101 -3.67 -26.65 -4.14
CA SER A 101 -4.84 -27.48 -4.50
C SER A 101 -5.94 -26.69 -5.21
N PHE A 102 -5.99 -25.37 -5.02
CA PHE A 102 -7.04 -24.51 -5.59
C PHE A 102 -6.76 -24.08 -7.02
N ALA A 103 -5.51 -24.20 -7.48
CA ALA A 103 -5.20 -24.05 -8.90
C ALA A 103 -3.79 -24.55 -9.23
N ARG A 104 -3.68 -25.23 -10.38
CA ARG A 104 -2.45 -25.86 -10.88
C ARG A 104 -1.53 -24.89 -11.66
N SER A 105 -1.96 -23.65 -11.89
CA SER A 105 -1.18 -22.58 -12.52
C SER A 105 -1.54 -21.20 -11.93
N LYS A 106 -0.64 -20.23 -12.09
CA LYS A 106 -0.78 -18.86 -11.58
C LYS A 106 -2.01 -18.13 -12.13
N GLU A 107 -2.40 -18.42 -13.38
CA GLU A 107 -3.56 -17.82 -14.05
C GLU A 107 -4.88 -18.25 -13.38
N VAL A 108 -4.98 -19.53 -13.00
CA VAL A 108 -6.18 -20.08 -12.35
C VAL A 108 -6.23 -19.68 -10.86
N GLN A 109 -5.09 -19.44 -10.21
CA GLN A 109 -5.05 -18.93 -8.83
C GLN A 109 -5.55 -17.49 -8.75
N PHE A 110 -5.15 -16.63 -9.71
CA PHE A 110 -5.60 -15.24 -9.70
C PHE A 110 -7.10 -15.12 -9.98
N SER A 111 -7.64 -15.86 -10.96
CA SER A 111 -9.09 -15.85 -11.24
C SER A 111 -9.92 -16.36 -10.06
N SER A 112 -9.42 -17.36 -9.34
CA SER A 112 -10.06 -17.90 -8.13
C SER A 112 -10.11 -16.88 -6.99
N VAL A 113 -9.03 -16.11 -6.78
CA VAL A 113 -9.01 -15.02 -5.78
C VAL A 113 -9.85 -13.83 -6.22
N GLN A 114 -9.84 -13.48 -7.51
CA GLN A 114 -10.67 -12.40 -8.04
C GLN A 114 -12.16 -12.74 -7.94
N CYS A 115 -12.53 -14.03 -7.99
CA CYS A 115 -13.89 -14.50 -7.72
C CYS A 115 -14.33 -14.24 -6.25
N ILE A 116 -13.41 -14.23 -5.28
CA ILE A 116 -13.71 -13.93 -3.86
C ILE A 116 -14.06 -12.45 -3.69
N PHE A 117 -13.41 -11.57 -4.45
CA PHE A 117 -13.61 -10.12 -4.38
C PHE A 117 -14.66 -9.59 -5.36
N ARG A 118 -15.23 -10.44 -6.20
CA ARG A 118 -16.30 -10.08 -7.13
C ARG A 118 -17.58 -9.87 -6.31
N PRO A 119 -18.31 -8.75 -6.46
CA PRO A 119 -19.58 -8.57 -5.78
C PRO A 119 -20.49 -9.76 -6.09
N ALA A 120 -21.20 -10.27 -5.08
CA ALA A 120 -22.11 -11.42 -5.16
C ALA A 120 -23.36 -11.13 -6.03
N ALA A 121 -23.18 -10.59 -7.22
CA ALA A 121 -24.22 -10.24 -8.18
C ALA A 121 -24.43 -11.33 -9.25
N MET A 122 -23.77 -12.49 -9.14
CA MET A 122 -24.11 -13.65 -9.97
C MET A 122 -24.56 -14.78 -9.06
N GLY A 123 -25.87 -15.05 -9.09
CA GLY A 123 -26.49 -16.17 -8.43
C GLY A 123 -25.85 -17.50 -8.82
N ARG A 124 -26.10 -18.51 -7.99
CA ARG A 124 -25.49 -19.86 -8.03
C ARG A 124 -25.55 -20.60 -9.38
N SER A 125 -26.28 -20.09 -10.38
CA SER A 125 -26.34 -20.66 -11.73
C SER A 125 -25.10 -20.38 -12.59
N GLY A 126 -24.35 -19.29 -12.36
CA GLY A 126 -23.18 -18.91 -13.18
C GLY A 126 -21.87 -19.64 -12.85
N LEU A 127 -21.82 -20.40 -11.75
CA LEU A 127 -20.62 -21.13 -11.30
C LEU A 127 -20.29 -22.37 -12.13
N ARG A 128 -21.20 -22.85 -12.97
CA ARG A 128 -20.97 -24.02 -13.85
C ARG A 128 -20.48 -23.66 -15.25
N GLU A 129 -20.90 -22.51 -15.79
CA GLU A 129 -20.56 -22.13 -17.18
C GLU A 129 -19.12 -21.58 -17.30
N GLY A 130 -18.65 -20.78 -16.34
CA GLY A 130 -17.31 -20.18 -16.41
C GLY A 130 -16.14 -21.16 -16.25
N ALA A 131 -16.39 -22.39 -15.80
CA ALA A 131 -15.35 -23.43 -15.69
C ALA A 131 -15.17 -24.23 -17.00
N GLN A 132 -16.14 -24.18 -17.92
CA GLN A 132 -16.05 -24.89 -19.20
C GLN A 132 -15.38 -24.04 -20.29
N ASP A 133 -15.48 -22.72 -20.24
CA ASP A 133 -14.87 -21.81 -21.24
C ASP A 133 -13.35 -21.65 -21.11
N VAL A 134 -12.72 -22.23 -20.08
CA VAL A 134 -11.25 -22.22 -19.91
C VAL A 134 -10.60 -23.49 -20.49
N LEU A 135 -11.40 -24.44 -20.99
CA LEU A 135 -10.94 -25.71 -21.56
C LEU A 135 -11.22 -25.86 -23.07
N SER A 136 -11.50 -24.76 -23.76
CA SER A 136 -11.59 -24.69 -25.24
C SER A 136 -10.58 -23.72 -25.83
#